data_AF-A0A0S3F652-F1
#
_entry.id   AF-A0A0S3F652-F1
#
_cell.length_a   1.000
_cell.length_b   1.000
_cell.length_c   1.000
_cell.angle_alpha   90.00
_cell.angle_beta   90.00
_cell.angle_gamma   90.00
#
_symmetry.space_group_name_H-M   'P 1'
#
loop_
_entity.id
_entity.type
_entity.pdbx_description
1 polymer ?
#
loop_
_entity_poly.entity_id
_entity_poly.type
_entity_poly.pdbx_seq_one_letter_code
_entity_poly.pdbx_strand_id
1 'polypeptide(L)'
;METTARPTIDQKIARKEAELARLRQQGRALETGQKIVLGGLLLNAARNDPAIRKWLIAELPSAVTREVDRKRLAPIVAELVKLDG
;
A
#
# COMPACT_ATOMS: atom_id res chain seq x y z
N MET A 1 25.47 -30.60 35.22
CA MET A 1 24.34 -31.30 34.56
C MET A 1 23.62 -30.29 33.70
N GLU A 2 23.93 -30.21 32.41
CA GLU A 2 23.19 -29.38 31.47
C GLU A 2 22.41 -30.29 30.54
N THR A 3 21.14 -30.52 30.86
CA THR A 3 20.20 -31.20 29.96
C THR A 3 19.62 -30.15 29.03
N THR A 4 20.29 -29.86 27.91
CA THR A 4 19.63 -29.17 26.79
C THR A 4 18.61 -30.13 26.19
N ALA A 5 17.38 -30.10 26.69
CA ALA A 5 16.26 -30.83 26.10
C ALA A 5 16.09 -30.38 24.64
N ARG A 6 16.23 -31.31 23.69
CA ARG A 6 16.03 -31.02 22.26
C ARG A 6 14.57 -30.62 22.04
N PRO A 7 14.30 -29.51 21.34
CA PRO A 7 12.93 -29.08 21.10
C PRO A 7 12.16 -30.15 20.31
N THR A 8 10.90 -30.37 20.69
CA THR A 8 10.01 -31.32 20.01
C THR A 8 9.76 -30.88 18.58
N ILE A 9 9.28 -31.80 17.73
CA ILE A 9 8.95 -31.48 16.34
C ILE A 9 7.89 -30.37 16.30
N ASP A 10 6.87 -30.43 17.17
CA ASP A 10 5.84 -29.39 17.27
C ASP A 10 6.41 -28.01 17.62
N GLN A 11 7.37 -27.94 18.55
CA GLN A 11 8.04 -26.68 18.89
C GLN A 11 8.84 -26.12 17.72
N LYS A 12 9.45 -26.98 16.90
CA LYS A 12 10.16 -26.55 15.68
C LYS A 12 9.18 -26.05 14.61
N ILE A 13 8.05 -26.71 14.44
CA ILE A 13 6.98 -26.29 13.53
C ILE A 13 6.44 -24.92 13.95
N ALA A 14 6.06 -24.75 15.22
CA ALA A 14 5.54 -23.49 15.74
C ALA A 14 6.52 -22.32 15.55
N ARG A 15 7.83 -22.54 15.74
CA ARG A 15 8.86 -21.52 15.49
C ARG A 15 8.93 -21.13 14.02
N LYS A 16 8.84 -22.11 13.11
CA LYS A 16 8.88 -21.85 11.66
C LYS A 16 7.62 -21.15 11.16
N GLU A 17 6.46 -21.48 11.71
CA GLU A 17 5.22 -20.77 11.41
C GLU A 17 5.27 -19.31 11.89
N ALA A 18 5.80 -19.06 13.09
CA ALA A 18 5.99 -17.71 13.60
C ALA A 18 6.98 -16.89 12.75
N GLU A 19 8.09 -17.50 12.33
CA GLU A 19 9.07 -16.89 11.42
C GLU A 19 8.44 -16.54 10.07
N LEU A 20 7.66 -17.46 9.49
CA LEU A 20 6.94 -17.24 8.24
C LEU A 20 5.91 -16.12 8.36
N ALA A 21 5.15 -16.07 9.46
CA ALA A 21 4.16 -15.02 9.71
C ALA A 21 4.84 -13.64 9.78
N ARG A 22 5.99 -13.54 10.46
CA ARG A 22 6.79 -12.32 10.54
C ARG A 22 7.30 -11.87 9.18
N LEU A 23 7.89 -12.78 8.40
CA LEU A 23 8.40 -12.47 7.06
C LEU A 23 7.29 -11.99 6.14
N ARG A 24 6.11 -12.63 6.18
CA ARG A 24 4.93 -12.19 5.42
C ARG A 24 4.47 -10.80 5.85
N GLN A 25 4.49 -10.49 7.15
CA GLN A 25 4.15 -9.15 7.63
C GLN A 25 5.13 -8.09 7.15
N GLN A 26 6.44 -8.37 7.19
CA GLN A 26 7.48 -7.49 6.67
C GLN A 26 7.30 -7.24 5.16
N GLY A 27 7.01 -8.30 4.39
CA GLY A 27 6.71 -8.17 2.96
C GLY A 27 5.52 -7.26 2.68
N ARG A 28 4.41 -7.43 3.41
CA ARG A 28 3.23 -6.55 3.28
C ARG A 28 3.52 -5.10 3.68
N ALA A 29 4.33 -4.89 4.71
CA ALA A 29 4.71 -3.56 5.15
C ALA A 29 5.57 -2.86 4.09
N LEU A 30 6.53 -3.57 3.50
CA LEU A 30 7.34 -3.06 2.40
C LEU A 30 6.50 -2.69 1.18
N GLU A 31 5.62 -3.60 0.74
CA GLU A 31 4.74 -3.36 -0.41
C GLU A 31 3.83 -2.14 -0.17
N THR A 32 3.29 -2.02 1.04
CA THR A 32 2.46 -0.87 1.45
C THR A 32 3.28 0.42 1.40
N GLY A 33 4.51 0.41 1.93
CA GLY A 33 5.41 1.55 1.88
C GLY A 33 5.72 1.99 0.45
N GLN A 34 6.01 1.05 -0.45
CA GLN A 34 6.28 1.33 -1.86
C GLN A 34 5.08 1.99 -2.54
N LYS A 35 3.86 1.49 -2.30
CA LYS A 35 2.61 2.06 -2.83
C LYS A 35 2.37 3.48 -2.32
N ILE A 36 2.62 3.73 -1.04
CA ILE A 36 2.47 5.06 -0.43
C ILE A 36 3.45 6.06 -1.05
N VAL A 37 4.74 5.69 -1.18
CA VAL A 37 5.76 6.57 -1.77
C VAL A 37 5.42 6.89 -3.22
N LEU A 38 5.05 5.89 -4.02
CA LEU A 38 4.69 6.08 -5.42
C LEU A 38 3.43 6.94 -5.58
N GLY A 39 2.39 6.67 -4.79
CA GLY A 39 1.16 7.47 -4.81
C GLY A 39 1.39 8.92 -4.39
N GLY A 40 2.23 9.14 -3.38
CA GLY A 40 2.63 10.49 -2.95
C GLY A 40 3.39 11.25 -4.03
N LEU A 41 4.31 10.58 -4.73
CA LEU A 41 5.03 11.16 -5.87
C LEU A 41 4.07 11.54 -7.00
N LEU A 42 3.17 10.63 -7.39
CA LEU A 42 2.20 10.88 -8.46
C LEU A 42 1.27 12.05 -8.11
N LEU A 43 0.79 12.12 -6.87
CA LEU A 43 -0.07 13.21 -6.43
C LEU A 43 0.67 14.55 -6.45
N ASN A 44 1.93 14.58 -6.02
CA ASN A 44 2.77 15.76 -6.14
C ASN A 44 2.98 16.16 -7.61
N ALA A 45 3.24 15.20 -8.50
CA ALA A 45 3.39 15.46 -9.92
C ALA A 45 2.11 16.05 -10.53
N ALA A 46 0.94 15.48 -10.24
CA ALA A 46 -0.35 16.00 -10.71
C ALA A 46 -0.67 17.42 -10.21
N ARG A 47 -0.18 17.80 -9.02
CA ARG A 47 -0.35 19.18 -8.52
C ARG A 47 0.48 20.20 -9.28
N ASN A 48 1.63 19.79 -9.81
CA ASN A 48 2.60 20.70 -10.42
C ASN A 48 2.63 20.63 -11.96
N ASP A 49 2.15 19.55 -12.57
CA ASP A 49 2.14 19.32 -14.01
C ASP A 49 0.70 19.14 -14.54
N PRO A 50 0.19 20.06 -15.39
CA PRO A 50 -1.13 19.96 -16.00
C PRO A 50 -1.38 18.71 -16.83
N ALA A 51 -0.38 18.18 -17.54
CA ALA A 51 -0.55 17.00 -18.38
C ALA A 51 -0.81 15.76 -17.50
N ILE A 52 -0.03 15.60 -16.42
CA ILE A 52 -0.19 14.51 -15.47
C ILE A 52 -1.53 14.62 -14.74
N ARG A 53 -1.91 15.85 -14.36
CA ARG A 53 -3.20 16.11 -13.71
C ARG A 53 -4.40 15.69 -14.56
N LYS A 54 -4.42 16.11 -15.82
CA LYS A 54 -5.49 15.79 -16.77
C LYS A 54 -5.61 14.30 -16.99
N TRP A 55 -4.47 13.63 -17.19
CA TRP A 55 -4.43 12.18 -17.31
C TRP A 55 -5.00 11.50 -16.05
N LEU A 56 -4.56 11.91 -14.86
CA LEU A 56 -5.00 11.29 -13.61
C LEU A 56 -6.51 11.47 -13.37
N ILE A 57 -7.06 12.67 -13.63
CA ILE A 57 -8.50 12.94 -13.52
C ILE A 57 -9.30 12.05 -14.49
N ALA A 58 -8.81 11.85 -15.71
CA ALA A 58 -9.47 11.01 -16.71
C ALA A 58 -9.39 9.51 -16.39
N GLU A 59 -8.30 9.05 -15.78
CA GLU A 59 -8.06 7.63 -15.48
C GLU A 59 -8.87 7.14 -14.25
N LEU A 60 -9.00 7.98 -13.22
CA LEU A 60 -9.59 7.65 -11.92
C LEU A 60 -10.98 6.98 -11.98
N PRO A 61 -11.94 7.40 -12.82
CA PRO A 61 -13.25 6.75 -12.92
C PRO A 61 -13.18 5.28 -13.36
N SER A 62 -12.22 4.92 -14.20
CA SER A 62 -12.04 3.55 -14.70
C SER A 62 -11.27 2.68 -13.70
N ALA A 63 -10.26 3.25 -13.03
CA ALA A 63 -9.41 2.54 -12.08
C ALA A 63 -10.07 2.33 -10.70
N VAL A 64 -10.93 3.26 -10.25
CA VAL A 64 -11.51 3.25 -8.89
C VAL A 64 -13.00 2.90 -8.95
N THR A 65 -13.28 1.61 -9.05
CA THR A 65 -14.63 1.08 -9.29
C THR A 65 -15.46 0.84 -8.02
N ARG A 66 -14.83 0.83 -6.83
CA ARG A 66 -15.54 0.67 -5.55
C ARG A 66 -16.03 2.01 -5.02
N GLU A 67 -17.29 2.06 -4.56
CA GLU A 67 -17.90 3.29 -4.05
C GLU A 67 -17.16 3.86 -2.83
N VAL A 68 -16.72 2.99 -1.91
CA VAL A 68 -15.97 3.41 -0.72
C VAL A 68 -14.66 4.11 -1.10
N ASP A 69 -13.97 3.64 -2.13
CA ASP A 69 -12.71 4.21 -2.59
C ASP A 69 -12.95 5.51 -3.36
N ARG A 70 -14.01 5.58 -4.17
CA ARG A 70 -14.44 6.85 -4.79
C ARG A 70 -14.73 7.93 -3.74
N LYS A 71 -15.49 7.60 -2.70
CA LYS A 71 -15.80 8.53 -1.59
C LYS A 71 -14.53 8.97 -0.85
N ARG A 72 -13.60 8.05 -0.61
CA ARG A 72 -12.32 8.34 0.04
C ARG A 72 -11.46 9.31 -0.79
N LEU A 73 -11.45 9.17 -2.12
CA LEU A 73 -10.62 9.98 -3.01
C LEU A 73 -11.29 11.29 -3.47
N ALA A 74 -12.62 11.41 -3.34
CA ALA A 74 -13.39 12.59 -3.73
C ALA A 74 -12.75 13.95 -3.37
N PRO A 75 -12.25 14.20 -2.13
CA PRO A 75 -11.63 15.48 -1.80
C PRO A 75 -10.35 15.77 -2.62
N ILE A 76 -9.55 14.73 -2.91
CA ILE A 76 -8.33 14.87 -3.72
C ILE A 76 -8.70 15.12 -5.18
N VAL A 77 -9.70 14.41 -5.71
CA VAL A 77 -10.16 14.64 -7.09
C VAL A 77 -10.70 16.06 -7.26
N ALA A 78 -11.48 16.55 -6.30
CA ALA A 78 -12.01 17.91 -6.32
C ALA A 78 -10.88 18.97 -6.30
N GLU A 79 -9.83 18.75 -5.49
CA GLU A 79 -8.63 19.60 -5.49
C GLU A 79 -7.99 19.65 -6.87
N LEU A 80 -7.75 18.49 -7.49
CA LEU A 80 -7.11 18.42 -8.81
C LEU A 80 -7.96 19.04 -9.92
N VAL A 81 -9.28 18.83 -9.91
CA VAL A 81 -10.18 19.47 -10.89
C VAL A 81 -10.13 20.99 -10.76
N LYS A 82 -10.09 21.52 -9.53
CA LYS A 82 -9.98 22.96 -9.28
C LYS A 82 -8.66 23.56 -9.78
N LEU A 83 -7.57 22.79 -9.76
CA LEU A 83 -6.27 23.25 -10.27
C LEU A 83 -6.18 23.21 -11.81
N ASP A 84 -7.11 22.53 -12.48
CA ASP A 84 -7.13 22.43 -13.95
C ASP A 84 -8.06 23.44 -14.63
N GLY A 85 -9.09 23.91 -13.93
CA GLY A 85 -9.99 24.98 -14.38
C GLY A 85 -9.45 26.37 -14.10
#